data_AF-A0A5K0X515-F1
#
_entry.id   AF-A0A5K0X515-F1
#
_cell.length_a   1.000
_cell.length_b   1.000
_cell.length_c   1.000
_cell.angle_alpha   90.00
_cell.angle_beta   90.00
_cell.angle_gamma   90.00
#
_symmetry.space_group_name_H-M   'P 1'
#
loop_
_entity.id
_entity.type
_entity.pdbx_description
1 polymer ?
#
loop_
_entity_poly.entity_id
_entity_poly.type
_entity_poly.pdbx_seq_one_letter_code
_entity_poly.pdbx_strand_id
1 'polypeptide(L)' 'GVGGCDRFTSSSIGNVIRLIVQKEGYTGLTRGWRPRMLFHAPAAAICWSTYEAAKTSFQEFNQNSKSLP' A
#
# COMPACT_ATOMS: atom_id res chain seq x y z
N GLY A 1 -22.76 1.75 -37.77
CA GLY A 1 -21.91 2.81 -37.22
C GLY A 1 -21.48 2.41 -35.83
N VAL A 2 -20.22 2.01 -35.66
CA VAL A 2 -19.63 1.67 -34.37
C VAL A 2 -18.60 2.74 -34.04
N GLY A 3 -19.11 3.93 -33.69
CA GLY A 3 -18.32 5.08 -33.29
C GLY A 3 -18.63 5.39 -31.83
N GLY A 4 -17.71 5.06 -30.94
CA GLY A 4 -17.88 5.31 -29.52
C GLY A 4 -16.93 4.49 -28.66
N CYS A 5 -15.64 4.49 -29.00
CA CYS A 5 -14.62 4.28 -27.98
C CYS A 5 -14.75 5.47 -27.02
N ASP A 6 -15.52 5.28 -25.93
CA ASP A 6 -15.68 6.26 -24.87
C ASP A 6 -14.30 6.68 -24.38
N ARG A 7 -14.00 7.95 -24.67
CA ARG A 7 -12.74 8.62 -24.36
C ARG A 7 -12.67 8.85 -22.86
N PHE A 8 -12.32 7.81 -22.09
CA PHE A 8 -11.93 7.93 -20.68
C PHE A 8 -10.57 8.63 -20.52
N THR A 9 -9.90 9.01 -21.61
CA THR A 9 -8.79 9.97 -21.62
C THR A 9 -9.33 11.34 -21.23
N SER A 10 -9.23 11.69 -19.94
CA SER A 10 -9.66 12.95 -19.29
C SER A 10 -11.07 12.97 -18.66
N SER A 11 -11.54 11.85 -18.12
CA SER A 11 -12.49 11.92 -16.99
C SER A 11 -11.68 11.75 -15.72
N SER A 12 -11.56 12.82 -14.92
CA SER A 12 -10.88 12.80 -13.63
C SER A 12 -11.21 11.52 -12.86
N ILE A 13 -10.20 10.84 -12.31
CA ILE A 13 -10.35 9.62 -11.49
C ILE A 13 -11.45 9.78 -10.43
N GLY A 14 -11.61 11.00 -9.90
CA GLY A 14 -12.71 11.35 -8.99
C GLY A 14 -14.12 11.16 -9.57
N ASN A 15 -14.37 11.43 -10.85
CA ASN A 15 -15.67 11.22 -11.49
C ASN A 15 -15.99 9.71 -11.58
N VAL A 16 -14.99 8.90 -11.93
CA VAL A 16 -15.12 7.45 -12.01
C VAL A 16 -15.37 6.86 -10.62
N ILE A 17 -14.60 7.29 -9.61
CA ILE A 17 -14.81 6.90 -8.20
C ILE A 17 -16.23 7.27 -7.74
N ARG A 18 -16.70 8.49 -8.06
CA ARG A 18 -18.04 8.96 -7.66
C ARG A 18 -19.16 8.13 -8.32
N LEU A 19 -18.98 7.72 -9.57
CA LEU A 19 -19.91 6.85 -10.28
C LEU A 19 -19.97 5.44 -9.66
N ILE A 20 -18.81 4.88 -9.31
CA ILE A 20 -18.69 3.57 -8.63
C ILE A 20 -19.38 3.62 -7.26
N VAL A 21 -19.18 4.68 -6.49
CA VAL A 21 -19.83 4.87 -5.18
C VAL A 21 -21.34 5.02 -5.31
N GLN A 22 -21.85 5.72 -6.32
CA GLN A 22 -23.30 5.82 -6.53
C GLN A 22 -23.93 4.49 -6.95
N LYS A 23 -23.21 3.64 -7.70
CA LYS A 23 -23.75 2.37 -8.20
C LYS A 23 -23.63 1.21 -7.21
N GLU A 24 -22.50 1.09 -6.50
CA GLU A 24 -22.20 -0.05 -5.61
C GLU A 24 -21.94 0.34 -4.15
N GLY A 25 -22.03 1.64 -3.84
CA GLY A 25 -21.74 2.17 -2.51
C GLY A 25 -20.25 2.22 -2.18
N TYR A 26 -19.95 2.63 -0.96
CA TYR A 26 -18.58 2.64 -0.42
C TYR A 26 -17.93 1.25 -0.41
N THR A 27 -18.74 0.20 -0.30
CA THR A 27 -18.31 -1.20 -0.31
C THR A 27 -17.66 -1.62 -1.63
N GLY A 28 -18.14 -1.11 -2.78
CA GLY A 28 -17.56 -1.42 -4.10
C GLY A 28 -16.10 -1.00 -4.23
N LEU A 29 -15.74 0.19 -3.71
CA LEU A 29 -14.36 0.67 -3.67
C LEU A 29 -13.48 -0.17 -2.74
N THR A 30 -14.00 -0.51 -1.56
CA THR A 30 -13.24 -1.27 -0.56
C THR A 30 -12.96 -2.71 -0.99
N ARG A 31 -13.81 -3.31 -1.83
CA ARG A 31 -13.60 -4.67 -2.37
C ARG A 31 -12.41 -4.76 -3.34
N GLY A 32 -12.07 -3.66 -4.02
CA GLY A 32 -10.89 -3.58 -4.90
C GLY A 32 -9.61 -3.13 -4.19
N TRP A 33 -9.71 -2.19 -3.23
CA TRP A 33 -8.55 -1.70 -2.48
C TRP A 33 -8.04 -2.74 -1.48
N ARG A 34 -8.93 -3.34 -0.67
CA ARG A 34 -8.56 -4.29 0.39
C ARG A 34 -7.63 -5.43 -0.08
N PRO A 35 -7.90 -6.16 -1.18
CA PRO A 35 -7.00 -7.23 -1.60
C PRO A 35 -5.61 -6.68 -1.92
N ARG A 36 -5.48 -5.51 -2.56
CA ARG A 36 -4.18 -4.91 -2.87
C ARG A 36 -3.35 -4.61 -1.63
N MET A 37 -3.98 -4.09 -0.57
CA MET A 37 -3.31 -3.87 0.73
C MET A 37 -2.91 -5.18 1.40
N LEU A 38 -3.79 -6.19 1.38
CA LEU A 38 -3.50 -7.51 1.97
C LEU A 38 -2.31 -8.20 1.28
N PHE A 39 -2.16 -8.05 -0.04
CA PHE A 39 -0.99 -8.58 -0.76
C PHE A 39 0.32 -7.81 -0.49
N HIS A 40 0.26 -6.53 -0.13
CA HIS A 40 1.44 -5.75 0.27
C HIS A 40 1.82 -5.93 1.75
N ALA A 41 0.90 -6.39 2.59
CA ALA A 41 1.13 -6.64 4.01
C ALA A 41 2.33 -7.56 4.31
N PRO A 42 2.53 -8.72 3.64
CA PRO A 42 3.65 -9.60 3.95
C PRO A 42 5.01 -8.98 3.60
N ALA A 43 5.15 -8.29 2.46
CA ALA A 43 6.40 -7.64 2.09
C ALA A 43 6.75 -6.47 3.03
N ALA A 44 5.73 -5.68 3.42
CA ALA A 44 5.89 -4.61 4.40
C ALA A 44 6.28 -5.16 5.79
N ALA A 45 5.67 -6.27 6.22
CA ALA A 45 5.99 -6.93 7.48
C ALA A 45 7.45 -7.43 7.49
N ILE A 46 7.89 -8.11 6.43
CA ILE A 46 9.27 -8.60 6.32
C ILE A 46 10.27 -7.44 6.35
N CYS A 47 9.99 -6.35 5.64
CA CYS A 47 10.84 -5.16 5.63
C CYS A 47 11.00 -4.57 7.03
N TRP A 48 9.88 -4.40 7.75
CA TRP A 48 9.89 -3.91 9.13
C TRP A 48 10.63 -4.86 10.08
N SER A 49 10.35 -6.17 10.02
CA SER A 49 11.06 -7.16 10.83
C SER A 49 12.56 -7.19 10.56
N THR A 50 12.97 -7.02 9.30
CA THR A 50 14.39 -6.98 8.91
C THR A 50 15.05 -5.70 9.43
N TYR A 51 14.36 -4.56 9.34
CA TYR A 51 14.85 -3.30 9.87
C TYR A 51 15.05 -3.35 11.39
N GLU A 52 14.08 -3.90 12.12
CA GLU A 52 14.20 -4.08 13.57
C GLU A 52 15.31 -5.06 13.95
N ALA A 53 15.43 -6.19 13.26
CA ALA A 53 16.51 -7.15 13.50
C ALA A 53 17.90 -6.55 13.25
N ALA A 54 18.05 -5.76 12.19
CA ALA A 54 19.30 -5.07 11.88
C ALA A 54 19.62 -3.97 12.91
N LYS A 55 18.61 -3.20 13.34
CA LYS A 55 18.77 -2.15 14.34
C LYS A 55 19.17 -2.73 15.70
N THR A 56 18.51 -3.79 16.16
CA THR A 56 18.83 -4.46 17.43
C THR A 56 20.25 -5.00 17.42
N SER A 57 20.64 -5.70 16.34
CA SER A 57 22.00 -6.19 16.15
C SER A 57 23.05 -5.08 16.17
N PHE A 58 22.77 -3.94 15.53
CA PHE A 58 23.68 -2.80 15.51
C PHE A 58 23.77 -2.10 16.87
N GLN A 59 22.67 -2.01 17.61
CA GLN A 59 22.65 -1.44 18.95
C GLN A 59 23.41 -2.31 19.95
N GLU A 60 23.31 -3.64 19.87
CA GLU A 60 24.12 -4.56 20.67
C GLU A 60 25.61 -4.39 20.39
N PHE A 61 26.01 -4.32 19.11
CA PHE A 61 27.42 -4.12 18.74
C PHE A 61 27.96 -2.76 19.22
N ASN A 62 27.15 -1.71 19.08
CA ASN A 62 27.52 -0.37 19.51
C ASN A 62 27.48 -0.21 21.04
N GLN A 63 26.68 -0.98 21.79
CA GLN A 63 26.76 -1.01 23.26
C GLN A 63 27.98 -1.80 23.74
N ASN A 64 28.34 -2.88 23.06
CA ASN A 64 29.53 -3.69 23.38
C ASN A 64 30.84 -2.88 23.21
N SER A 65 30.89 -1.96 22.25
CA SER A 65 32.05 -1.07 22.07
C SER A 65 32.13 0.09 23.07
N LYS A 66 31.03 0.43 23.77
CA LYS A 66 31.04 1.49 24.81
C LYS A 66 31.30 0.96 26.22
N SER A 67 31.29 -0.35 26.40
CA SER A 67 31.54 -1.01 27.70
C SER A 67 33.01 -1.37 27.96
N LEU A 68 33.94 -0.96 27.09
CA LEU A 68 35.38 -1.08 27.35
C LEU A 68 35.90 0.22 28.01
N PRO A 69 36.50 0.15 29.22
CA PRO A 69 37.21 1.27 29.84
C PRO A 69 38.53 1.61 29.14
#